data_AF-A0A9E5Y071-F1
#
_entry.id   AF-A0A9E5Y071-F1
#
_cell.length_a   1.000
_cell.length_b   1.000
_cell.length_c   1.000
_cell.angle_alpha   90.00
_cell.angle_beta   90.00
_cell.angle_gamma   90.00
#
_symmetry.space_group_name_H-M   'P 1'
#
loop_
_entity.id
_entity.type
_entity.pdbx_description
1 polymer ?
#
loop_
_entity_poly.entity_id
_entity_poly.type
_entity_poly.pdbx_seq_one_letter_code
_entity_poly.pdbx_strand_id
1 'polypeptide(L)'
;MRRFRRFLGKELDVTRATDSNLLSKWGMKVRYAPDEPDDFDEFEFGLNHKGDGDVAFLVAIEKGKIARMLFGWTVPDNPDMLKPMKDEDLEELLENKGRDLEEFFESVTK
;
A
#
# COMPACT_ATOMS: atom_id res chain seq x y z
N MET A 1 -6.85 -8.25 7.51
CA MET A 1 -5.97 -7.35 8.31
C MET A 1 -4.99 -8.02 9.28
N ARG A 2 -5.33 -9.11 9.99
CA ARG A 2 -4.38 -9.76 10.95
C ARG A 2 -3.02 -10.12 10.33
N ARG A 3 -3.01 -10.52 9.06
CA ARG A 3 -1.83 -10.87 8.26
C ARG A 3 -0.74 -9.78 8.26
N PHE A 4 -1.12 -8.51 8.11
CA PHE A 4 -0.17 -7.41 8.02
C PHE A 4 0.21 -6.80 9.38
N ARG A 5 -0.40 -7.26 10.48
CA ARG A 5 -0.19 -6.69 11.82
C ARG A 5 1.29 -6.73 12.25
N ARG A 6 2.06 -7.72 11.77
CA ARG A 6 3.50 -7.86 12.05
C ARG A 6 4.38 -6.77 11.47
N PHE A 7 3.86 -5.97 10.53
CA PHE A 7 4.57 -4.85 9.92
C PHE A 7 4.28 -3.52 10.63
N LEU A 8 3.24 -3.45 11.48
CA LEU A 8 2.97 -2.25 12.28
C LEU A 8 4.13 -1.99 13.25
N GLY A 9 4.55 -0.73 13.32
CA GLY A 9 5.67 -0.28 14.14
C GLY A 9 7.06 -0.54 13.55
N LYS A 10 7.14 -1.16 12.37
CA LYS A 10 8.39 -1.30 11.63
C LYS A 10 8.74 -0.05 10.85
N GLU A 11 10.02 0.15 10.59
CA GLU A 11 10.49 1.22 9.72
C GLU A 11 10.26 0.86 8.26
N LEU A 12 9.88 1.84 7.45
CA LEU A 12 9.74 1.70 6.01
C LEU A 12 11.04 2.13 5.33
N ASP A 13 11.65 1.24 4.54
CA ASP A 13 12.74 1.58 3.64
C ASP A 13 12.15 2.29 2.41
N VAL A 14 12.09 3.63 2.48
CA VAL A 14 11.46 4.48 1.47
C VAL A 14 12.05 4.24 0.09
N THR A 15 13.39 4.19 -0.01
CA THR A 15 14.10 3.94 -1.27
C THR A 15 13.63 2.67 -1.95
N ARG A 16 13.43 1.59 -1.18
CA ARG A 16 12.93 0.32 -1.70
C ARG A 16 11.42 0.36 -1.95
N ALA A 17 10.66 1.00 -1.07
CA ALA A 17 9.22 1.15 -1.20
C ALA A 17 8.82 1.90 -2.47
N THR A 18 9.64 2.84 -2.93
CA THR A 18 9.40 3.63 -4.15
C THR A 18 10.15 3.11 -5.39
N ASP A 19 10.88 1.99 -5.29
CA ASP A 19 11.59 1.39 -6.43
C ASP A 19 10.58 0.78 -7.42
N SER A 20 10.40 1.45 -8.56
CA SER A 20 9.47 1.02 -9.61
C SER A 20 9.78 -0.36 -10.19
N ASN A 21 11.06 -0.75 -10.26
CA ASN A 21 11.44 -2.09 -10.73
C ASN A 21 11.04 -3.14 -9.70
N LEU A 22 11.19 -2.84 -8.41
CA LEU A 22 10.79 -3.74 -7.34
C LEU A 22 9.27 -3.90 -7.30
N LEU A 23 8.53 -2.79 -7.32
CA LEU A 23 7.06 -2.75 -7.30
C LEU A 23 6.43 -3.50 -8.48
N SER A 24 7.05 -3.43 -9.67
CA SER A 24 6.54 -4.10 -10.87
C SER A 24 6.40 -5.62 -10.71
N LYS A 25 7.19 -6.25 -9.82
CA LYS A 25 7.13 -7.69 -9.54
C LYS A 25 5.78 -8.13 -8.97
N TRP A 26 5.10 -7.23 -8.28
CA TRP A 26 3.80 -7.47 -7.65
C TRP A 26 2.65 -6.76 -8.38
N GLY A 27 2.92 -6.17 -9.54
CA GLY A 27 1.95 -5.36 -10.28
C GLY A 27 1.52 -4.11 -9.50
N MET A 28 2.46 -3.53 -8.75
CA MET A 28 2.26 -2.32 -7.96
C MET A 28 2.91 -1.11 -8.65
N LYS A 29 2.39 0.09 -8.35
CA LYS A 29 3.02 1.36 -8.73
C LYS A 29 2.85 2.39 -7.62
N VAL A 30 3.80 3.31 -7.49
CA VAL A 30 3.61 4.48 -6.61
C VAL A 30 2.56 5.39 -7.23
N ARG A 31 1.58 5.78 -6.42
CA ARG A 31 0.60 6.84 -6.74
C ARG A 31 1.01 8.15 -6.05
N TYR A 32 1.43 8.04 -4.80
CA TYR A 32 1.96 9.15 -4.02
C TYR A 32 3.06 8.67 -3.07
N ALA A 33 4.11 9.47 -2.95
CA ALA A 33 5.15 9.32 -1.94
C ALA A 33 5.67 10.72 -1.59
N PRO A 34 5.90 11.03 -0.30
CA PRO A 34 6.54 12.28 0.11
C PRO A 34 7.98 12.33 -0.39
N ASP A 35 8.47 13.53 -0.72
CA ASP A 35 9.86 13.76 -1.13
C ASP A 35 10.83 13.46 0.03
N GLU A 36 10.47 13.88 1.25
CA GLU A 36 11.14 13.56 2.51
C GLU A 36 10.06 13.21 3.54
N PRO A 37 10.09 12.00 4.15
CA PRO A 37 9.11 11.64 5.16
C PRO A 37 9.31 12.44 6.44
N ASP A 38 8.30 13.21 6.83
CA ASP A 38 8.17 13.92 8.10
C ASP A 38 7.65 12.96 9.20
N ASP A 39 7.43 13.49 10.40
CA ASP A 39 6.91 12.75 11.56
C ASP A 39 5.53 12.13 11.31
N PHE A 40 4.77 12.63 10.33
CA PHE A 40 3.50 12.06 9.88
C PHE A 40 3.37 12.20 8.37
N ASP A 41 3.35 11.06 7.67
CA ASP A 41 3.22 11.02 6.22
C ASP A 41 2.47 9.79 5.73
N GLU A 42 2.03 9.85 4.48
CA GLU A 42 1.31 8.75 3.84
C GLU A 42 1.98 8.38 2.51
N PHE A 43 2.10 7.07 2.27
CA PHE A 43 2.49 6.54 0.97
C PHE A 43 1.27 5.88 0.34
N GLU A 44 1.04 6.14 -0.94
CA GLU A 44 -0.05 5.53 -1.70
C GLU A 44 0.50 4.70 -2.85
N PHE A 45 0.05 3.46 -2.92
CA PHE A 45 0.41 2.50 -3.95
C PHE A 45 -0.84 2.06 -4.72
N GLY A 46 -0.75 2.01 -6.04
CA GLY A 46 -1.77 1.41 -6.89
C GLY A 46 -1.54 -0.08 -7.06
N LEU A 47 -2.61 -0.87 -7.02
CA LEU A 47 -2.61 -2.31 -7.26
C LEU A 47 -3.48 -2.64 -8.48
N ASN A 48 -2.95 -3.47 -9.38
CA ASN A 48 -3.75 -4.05 -10.46
C ASN A 48 -4.49 -5.29 -9.95
N HIS A 49 -5.78 -5.12 -9.63
CA HIS A 49 -6.63 -6.19 -9.12
C HIS A 49 -7.74 -6.60 -10.10
N LYS A 50 -8.37 -5.65 -10.82
CA LYS A 50 -9.42 -5.92 -11.84
C LYS A 50 -9.32 -5.03 -13.10
N GLY A 51 -8.18 -4.37 -13.26
CA GLY A 51 -7.96 -3.26 -14.20
C GLY A 51 -6.77 -2.42 -13.71
N ASP A 52 -6.37 -1.43 -14.49
CA ASP A 52 -5.19 -0.63 -14.21
C ASP A 52 -5.50 0.41 -13.11
N GLY A 53 -5.03 0.16 -11.88
CA GLY A 53 -5.14 1.12 -10.77
C GLY A 53 -6.50 1.24 -10.09
N ASP A 54 -7.34 0.20 -10.10
CA ASP A 54 -8.65 0.22 -9.43
C ASP A 54 -8.55 0.24 -7.90
N VAL A 55 -7.45 -0.25 -7.34
CA VAL A 55 -7.24 -0.32 -5.89
C VAL A 55 -6.05 0.55 -5.49
N ALA A 56 -6.24 1.38 -4.47
CA ALA A 56 -5.18 2.03 -3.74
C ALA A 56 -4.94 1.31 -2.41
N PHE A 57 -3.67 1.29 -2.04
CA PHE A 57 -3.17 0.78 -0.79
C PHE A 57 -2.33 1.89 -0.14
N LEU A 58 -2.71 2.31 1.06
CA LEU A 58 -2.05 3.39 1.80
C LEU A 58 -1.28 2.87 2.99
N VAL A 59 -0.10 3.44 3.20
CA VAL A 59 0.73 3.24 4.38
C VAL A 59 0.89 4.57 5.07
N ALA A 60 0.27 4.73 6.24
CA ALA A 60 0.53 5.86 7.10
C ALA A 60 1.77 5.59 7.95
N ILE A 61 2.72 6.50 7.91
CA ILE A 61 3.95 6.52 8.68
C ILE A 61 3.81 7.55 9.80
N GLU A 62 4.15 7.15 11.02
CA GLU A 62 4.29 8.03 12.17
C GLU A 62 5.68 7.82 12.79
N LYS A 63 6.47 8.89 12.92
CA LYS A 63 7.84 8.86 13.45
C LYS A 63 8.72 7.79 12.78
N GLY A 64 8.66 7.77 11.45
CA GLY A 64 9.40 6.81 10.61
C GLY A 64 8.88 5.37 10.64
N LYS A 65 7.77 5.09 11.33
CA LYS A 65 7.22 3.73 11.49
C LYS A 65 5.83 3.57 10.92
N ILE A 66 5.51 2.39 10.40
CA ILE A 66 4.18 2.07 9.91
C ILE A 66 3.16 2.13 11.05
N ALA A 67 2.30 3.13 11.02
CA ALA A 67 1.23 3.32 11.99
C ALA A 67 -0.06 2.63 11.53
N ARG A 68 -0.41 2.75 10.24
CA ARG A 68 -1.66 2.22 9.69
C ARG A 68 -1.50 1.79 8.23
N MET A 69 -2.40 0.91 7.82
CA MET A 69 -2.53 0.41 6.47
C MET A 69 -4.00 0.42 6.06
N LEU A 70 -4.32 0.97 4.89
CA LEU A 70 -5.68 1.08 4.37
C LEU A 70 -5.74 0.56 2.93
N PHE A 71 -6.84 -0.11 2.57
CA PHE A 71 -7.16 -0.45 1.19
C PHE A 71 -8.44 0.28 0.79
N GLY A 72 -8.47 0.83 -0.42
CA GLY A 72 -9.61 1.55 -0.95
C GLY A 72 -9.69 1.40 -2.46
N TRP A 73 -10.89 1.54 -3.01
CA TRP A 73 -11.08 1.69 -4.44
C TRP A 73 -10.70 3.10 -4.87
N THR A 74 -9.92 3.22 -5.94
CA THR A 74 -9.64 4.52 -6.54
C THR A 74 -10.90 5.05 -7.22
N VAL A 75 -11.03 6.37 -7.28
CA VAL A 75 -12.14 7.03 -7.99
C VAL A 75 -11.55 7.69 -9.24
N PRO A 76 -11.84 7.18 -10.47
CA PRO A 76 -11.24 7.71 -11.69
C PRO A 76 -11.45 9.21 -11.90
N ASP A 77 -12.63 9.69 -11.54
CA ASP A 77 -13.01 11.11 -11.67
C ASP A 77 -12.50 11.98 -10.51
N ASN A 78 -11.91 11.38 -9.47
CA ASN A 78 -11.33 12.06 -8.32
C ASN A 78 -10.19 11.23 -7.71
N PRO A 79 -8.96 11.33 -8.25
CA PRO A 79 -7.86 10.45 -7.87
C PRO A 79 -7.39 10.59 -6.41
N ASP A 80 -7.72 11.70 -5.75
CA ASP A 80 -7.41 11.97 -4.34
C ASP A 80 -8.44 11.33 -3.38
N MET A 81 -9.56 10.83 -3.92
CA MET A 81 -10.61 10.20 -3.14
C MET A 81 -10.52 8.68 -3.26
N LEU A 82 -10.57 8.03 -2.10
CA LEU A 82 -10.69 6.59 -2.00
C LEU A 82 -12.05 6.22 -1.48
N LYS A 83 -12.71 5.31 -2.19
CA LYS A 83 -13.96 4.71 -1.74
C LYS A 83 -13.63 3.50 -0.87
N PRO A 84 -14.22 3.37 0.33
CA PRO A 84 -13.98 2.22 1.18
C PRO A 84 -14.40 0.92 0.47
N MET A 85 -13.60 -0.13 0.66
CA MET A 85 -13.96 -1.48 0.22
C MET A 85 -15.01 -2.07 1.17
N LYS A 86 -15.89 -2.90 0.63
CA LYS A 86 -16.71 -3.78 1.46
C LYS A 86 -15.84 -4.94 1.97
N ASP A 87 -16.27 -5.60 3.03
CA ASP A 87 -15.54 -6.73 3.61
C ASP A 87 -15.31 -7.86 2.58
N GLU A 88 -16.33 -8.19 1.77
CA GLU A 88 -16.26 -9.21 0.72
C GLU A 88 -15.20 -8.87 -0.35
N ASP A 89 -15.16 -7.61 -0.79
CA ASP A 89 -14.17 -7.12 -1.77
C ASP A 89 -12.75 -7.18 -1.20
N LEU A 90 -12.61 -6.81 0.08
CA LEU A 90 -11.32 -6.87 0.76
C LEU A 90 -10.86 -8.32 0.93
N GLU A 91 -11.75 -9.24 1.27
CA GLU A 91 -11.43 -10.67 1.36
C GLU A 91 -10.95 -11.21 0.01
N GLU A 92 -11.66 -10.92 -1.08
CA GLU A 92 -11.27 -11.30 -2.44
C GLU A 92 -9.89 -10.71 -2.83
N LEU A 93 -9.64 -9.44 -2.51
CA LEU A 93 -8.34 -8.80 -2.73
C LEU A 93 -7.23 -9.54 -1.99
N LEU A 94 -7.45 -9.88 -0.72
CA LEU A 94 -6.45 -10.53 0.13
C LEU A 94 -6.21 -12.00 -0.22
N GLU A 95 -7.19 -12.69 -0.77
CA GLU A 95 -7.02 -14.04 -1.33
C GLU A 95 -6.13 -14.00 -2.57
N ASN A 96 -6.35 -13.02 -3.46
CA ASN A 96 -5.65 -12.94 -4.74
C ASN A 96 -4.28 -12.26 -4.66
N LYS A 97 -4.15 -11.21 -3.85
CA LYS A 97 -2.96 -10.34 -3.77
C LYS A 97 -2.31 -10.31 -2.40
N GLY A 98 -2.90 -10.96 -1.40
CA GLY A 98 -2.40 -10.84 -0.04
C GLY A 98 -1.00 -11.43 0.16
N ARG A 99 -0.57 -12.41 -0.64
CA ARG A 99 0.81 -12.93 -0.59
C ARG A 99 1.80 -11.94 -1.21
N ASP A 100 1.48 -11.40 -2.38
CA ASP A 100 2.28 -10.37 -3.06
C ASP A 100 2.51 -9.16 -2.13
N LEU A 101 1.45 -8.72 -1.45
CA LEU A 101 1.51 -7.64 -0.48
C LEU A 101 2.40 -7.98 0.73
N GLU A 102 2.34 -9.21 1.23
CA GLU A 102 3.25 -9.64 2.32
C GLU A 102 4.70 -9.63 1.89
N GLU A 103 5.01 -10.18 0.71
CA GLU A 103 6.37 -10.22 0.17
C GLU A 103 6.89 -8.80 -0.09
N PHE A 104 6.02 -7.89 -0.55
CA PHE A 104 6.33 -6.47 -0.64
C PHE A 104 6.76 -5.92 0.73
N PHE A 105 5.93 -6.04 1.77
CA PHE A 105 6.26 -5.53 3.10
C PHE A 105 7.51 -6.17 3.70
N GLU A 106 7.69 -7.48 3.53
CA GLU A 106 8.91 -8.16 3.97
C GLU A 106 10.16 -7.59 3.29
N SER A 107 10.02 -7.14 2.05
CA SER A 107 11.13 -6.58 1.29
C SER A 107 11.43 -5.11 1.61
N VAL A 108 10.48 -4.36 2.17
CA VAL A 108 10.59 -2.90 2.40
C VAL A 108 10.52 -2.50 3.88
N THR A 109 10.37 -3.45 4.80
CA THR A 109 10.33 -3.16 6.24
C THR A 109 11.55 -3.69 6.98
N LYS A 110 11.99 -2.96 8.01
CA LYS A 110 13.08 -3.34 8.92
C LYS A 110 12.53 -3.58 10.33
#